data_AF-A0A497Q9N8-F1
#
_entry.id   AF-A0A497Q9N8-F1
#
_cell.length_a   1.000
_cell.length_b   1.000
_cell.length_c   1.000
_cell.angle_alpha   90.00
_cell.angle_beta   90.00
_cell.angle_gamma   90.00
#
_symmetry.space_group_name_H-M   'P 1'
#
loop_
_entity.id
_entity.type
_entity.pdbx_description
1 polymer ?
#
loop_
_entity_poly.entity_id
_entity_poly.type
_entity_poly.pdbx_seq_one_letter_code
_entity_poly.pdbx_strand_id
1 'polypeptide(L)'
;MYAMAAVQISEVVYELLERLVKRSERHDSVDSLAEEVLTDYLMRHDRIGQLHVPFSTMLMNNADTVATVRETIDTIDWYETHDPIAAALEHLSEAERLLRATAERLNAEGK
;
A
#
# COMPACT_ATOMS: atom_id res chain seq x y z
N MET A 1 26.15 13.58 16.16
CA MET A 1 24.71 13.89 16.11
C MET A 1 24.27 13.64 14.68
N TYR A 2 23.64 12.48 14.42
CA TYR A 2 23.25 12.10 13.06
C TYR A 2 22.07 12.98 12.62
N ALA A 3 22.19 13.63 11.46
CA ALA A 3 21.09 14.37 10.86
C ALA A 3 20.01 13.36 10.45
N MET A 4 18.80 13.47 11.02
CA MET A 4 17.66 12.73 10.52
C MET A 4 17.31 13.26 9.12
N ALA A 5 17.26 12.37 8.14
CA ALA A 5 16.80 12.72 6.80
C ALA A 5 15.31 13.08 6.88
N ALA A 6 14.97 14.33 6.55
CA ALA A 6 13.58 14.76 6.49
C ALA A 6 12.91 14.14 5.27
N VAL A 7 11.91 13.29 5.49
CA VAL A 7 11.08 12.71 4.43
C VAL A 7 9.91 13.66 4.17
N GLN A 8 9.80 14.19 2.95
CA GLN A 8 8.59 14.92 2.54
C GLN A 8 7.52 13.91 2.14
N ILE A 9 6.36 13.98 2.79
CA ILE A 9 5.16 13.25 2.41
C ILE A 9 4.08 14.24 1.98
N SER A 10 3.18 13.80 1.09
CA SER A 10 2.05 14.62 0.66
C SER A 10 1.12 14.93 1.83
N GLU A 11 0.52 16.12 1.83
CA GLU A 11 -0.41 16.60 2.86
C GLU A 11 -1.57 15.62 3.13
N VAL A 12 -2.16 15.04 2.07
CA VAL A 12 -3.23 14.03 2.19
C VAL A 12 -2.81 12.81 3.00
N VAL A 13 -1.59 12.31 2.77
CA VAL A 13 -1.05 11.15 3.51
C VAL A 13 -0.77 11.52 4.96
N TYR A 14 -0.24 12.73 5.20
CA TYR A 14 -0.03 13.23 6.55
C TYR A 14 -1.34 13.32 7.34
N GLU A 15 -2.39 13.87 6.74
CA GLU A 15 -3.72 13.95 7.37
C GLU A 15 -4.31 12.57 7.70
N LEU A 16 -4.13 11.58 6.82
CA LEU A 16 -4.57 10.22 7.07
C LEU A 16 -3.82 9.59 8.25
N LEU A 17 -2.51 9.78 8.32
CA LEU A 17 -1.69 9.31 9.44
C LEU A 17 -2.08 9.98 10.76
N GLU A 18 -2.34 11.29 10.75
CA GLU A 18 -2.83 12.01 11.92
C GLU A 18 -4.16 11.45 12.44
N ARG A 19 -5.11 11.17 11.53
CA ARG A 19 -6.41 10.59 11.91
C ARG A 19 -6.25 9.20 12.51
N LEU A 20 -5.31 8.40 12.00
CA LEU A 20 -4.99 7.08 12.52
C LEU A 20 -4.37 7.14 13.92
N VAL A 21 -3.43 8.05 14.15
CA VAL A 21 -2.83 8.28 15.47
C VAL A 21 -3.90 8.70 16.48
N LYS A 22 -4.76 9.67 16.12
CA LYS A 22 -5.85 10.15 16.99
C LYS A 22 -6.86 9.06 17.38
N ARG A 23 -6.96 7.98 16.60
CA ARG A 23 -7.87 6.84 16.83
C ARG A 23 -7.17 5.63 17.46
N SER A 24 -5.84 5.63 17.53
CA SER A 24 -5.05 4.49 17.99
C SER A 24 -4.64 4.67 19.44
N GLU A 25 -4.79 3.63 20.25
CA GLU A 25 -4.23 3.58 21.61
C GLU A 25 -2.75 3.14 21.61
N ARG A 26 -2.21 2.77 20.44
CA ARG A 26 -0.87 2.18 20.29
C ARG A 26 0.19 3.17 19.82
N HIS A 27 -0.20 4.24 19.14
CA HIS A 27 0.73 5.20 18.55
C HIS A 27 0.50 6.59 19.09
N ASP A 28 1.55 7.20 19.64
CA ASP A 28 1.47 8.50 20.29
C ASP A 28 1.79 9.66 19.34
N SER A 29 2.29 9.37 18.14
CA SER A 29 2.67 10.38 17.15
C SER A 29 2.63 9.85 15.71
N VAL A 30 2.50 10.78 14.76
CA VAL A 30 2.60 10.49 13.32
C VAL A 30 3.96 9.91 12.98
N ASP A 31 5.03 10.41 13.59
CA ASP A 31 6.39 9.93 13.36
C ASP A 31 6.55 8.47 13.78
N SER A 32 6.02 8.09 14.95
CA SER A 32 6.06 6.70 15.43
C SER A 32 5.28 5.75 14.53
N LEU A 33 4.10 6.17 14.08
CA LEU A 33 3.29 5.39 13.13
C LEU A 33 4.00 5.27 11.77
N ALA A 34 4.57 6.37 11.27
CA ALA A 34 5.27 6.40 9.99
C ALA A 34 6.52 5.50 10.02
N GLU A 35 7.30 5.53 11.11
CA GLU A 35 8.47 4.69 11.29
C GLU A 35 8.10 3.20 11.33
N GLU A 36 7.02 2.82 12.05
CA GLU A 36 6.54 1.44 12.06
C GLU A 36 6.12 1.00 10.65
N VAL A 37 5.27 1.77 9.98
CA VAL A 37 4.77 1.43 8.64
C VAL A 37 5.90 1.34 7.61
N LEU A 38 6.85 2.28 7.64
CA LEU A 38 8.00 2.27 6.73
C LEU A 38 8.93 1.08 7.02
N THR A 39 9.17 0.77 8.30
CA THR A 39 10.00 -0.38 8.69
C THR A 39 9.35 -1.68 8.24
N ASP A 40 8.05 -1.85 8.48
CA ASP A 40 7.29 -3.02 8.04
C ASP A 40 7.30 -3.16 6.52
N TYR A 41 7.12 -2.05 5.79
CA TYR A 41 7.19 -2.03 4.34
C TYR A 41 8.57 -2.44 3.84
N LEU A 42 9.64 -1.84 4.39
CA LEU A 42 11.02 -2.14 4.00
C LEU A 42 11.40 -3.58 4.33
N MET A 43 10.98 -4.12 5.48
CA MET A 43 11.22 -5.52 5.83
C MET A 43 10.48 -6.49 4.91
N ARG A 44 9.23 -6.18 4.55
CA ARG A 44 8.48 -6.99 3.57
C ARG A 44 9.12 -6.91 2.19
N HIS A 45 9.55 -5.72 1.77
CA HIS A 45 10.20 -5.51 0.49
C HIS A 45 11.58 -6.20 0.42
N ASP A 46 12.39 -6.11 1.48
CA ASP A 46 13.67 -6.82 1.60
C ASP A 46 13.47 -8.34 1.57
N ARG A 47 12.46 -8.85 2.29
CA ARG A 47 12.10 -10.27 2.24
C ARG A 47 11.67 -10.72 0.84
N ILE A 48 10.96 -9.89 0.09
CA ILE A 48 10.59 -10.15 -1.32
C ILE A 48 11.82 -10.08 -2.23
N GLY A 49 12.76 -9.16 -1.99
CA GLY A 49 14.00 -9.05 -2.75
C GLY A 49 15.01 -10.18 -2.48
N GLN A 50 14.99 -10.76 -1.28
CA GLN A 50 15.84 -11.89 -0.88
C GLN A 50 15.28 -13.24 -1.32
N LEU A 51 13.95 -13.35 -1.42
CA LEU A 51 13.35 -14.48 -2.09
C LEU A 51 13.61 -14.28 -3.59
N HIS A 52 14.32 -15.21 -4.25
CA HIS A 52 14.37 -15.27 -5.72
C HIS A 52 12.98 -15.63 -6.30
N VAL A 53 11.97 -14.84 -5.98
CA VAL A 53 10.61 -15.07 -6.42
C VAL A 53 10.55 -14.73 -7.91
N PRO A 54 10.02 -15.62 -8.76
CA PRO A 54 9.74 -15.27 -10.14
C PRO A 54 8.92 -13.97 -10.21
N PHE A 55 9.28 -13.08 -11.13
CA PHE A 55 8.66 -11.76 -11.25
C PHE A 55 7.13 -11.83 -11.38
N SER A 56 6.61 -12.87 -12.04
CA SER A 56 5.18 -13.15 -12.13
C SER A 56 4.51 -13.38 -10.77
N THR A 57 5.15 -14.13 -9.87
CA THR A 57 4.65 -14.33 -8.51
C THR A 57 4.69 -13.04 -7.69
N MET A 58 5.72 -12.20 -7.85
CA MET A 58 5.77 -10.89 -7.19
C MET A 58 4.60 -10.00 -7.62
N LEU A 59 4.31 -9.97 -8.93
CA LEU A 59 3.15 -9.25 -9.47
C LEU A 59 1.83 -9.78 -8.92
N MET A 60 1.70 -11.09 -8.66
CA MET A 60 0.46 -11.66 -8.09
C MET A 60 0.28 -11.30 -6.64
N ASN A 61 1.35 -11.37 -5.84
CA ASN A 61 1.30 -10.93 -4.46
C ASN A 61 0.93 -9.44 -4.35
N ASN A 62 1.43 -8.61 -5.27
CA ASN A 62 1.06 -7.20 -5.33
C ASN A 62 -0.40 -7.02 -5.74
N ALA A 63 -0.92 -7.80 -6.70
CA ALA A 63 -2.34 -7.76 -7.07
C ALA A 63 -3.24 -8.14 -5.89
N ASP A 64 -2.89 -9.17 -5.13
CA ASP A 64 -3.64 -9.61 -3.94
C ASP A 64 -3.61 -8.55 -2.82
N THR A 65 -2.49 -7.84 -2.68
CA THR A 65 -2.38 -6.71 -1.75
C THR A 65 -3.29 -5.56 -2.16
N VAL A 66 -3.30 -5.20 -3.45
CA VAL A 66 -4.18 -4.16 -3.99
C VAL A 66 -5.66 -4.53 -3.81
N ALA A 67 -6.02 -5.81 -4.05
CA ALA A 67 -7.38 -6.31 -3.82
C ALA A 67 -7.81 -6.14 -2.36
N THR A 68 -6.94 -6.51 -1.42
CA THR A 68 -7.19 -6.38 0.03
C THR A 68 -7.41 -4.92 0.44
N VAL A 69 -6.60 -4.00 -0.09
CA VAL A 69 -6.74 -2.56 0.18
C VAL A 69 -8.06 -2.03 -0.41
N ARG A 70 -8.40 -2.42 -1.63
CA ARG A 70 -9.67 -2.05 -2.28
C ARG A 70 -10.87 -2.51 -1.47
N GLU A 71 -10.90 -3.77 -1.06
CA GLU A 71 -11.96 -4.34 -0.20
C GLU A 71 -12.06 -3.59 1.13
N THR A 72 -10.93 -3.27 1.74
CA THR A 72 -10.91 -2.51 3.01
C THR A 72 -11.52 -1.12 2.84
N ILE A 73 -11.15 -0.39 1.77
CA ILE A 73 -11.69 0.95 1.49
C ILE A 73 -13.19 0.91 1.20
N ASP A 74 -13.66 -0.12 0.48
CA ASP A 74 -15.07 -0.30 0.13
C ASP A 74 -15.97 -0.54 1.36
N THR A 75 -15.41 -1.10 2.44
CA THR A 75 -16.15 -1.31 3.71
C THR A 75 -16.29 -0.07 4.59
N ILE A 76 -15.57 1.02 4.27
CA ILE A 76 -15.58 2.25 5.08
C ILE A 76 -16.74 3.15 4.64
N ASP A 77 -17.51 3.65 5.60
CA ASP A 77 -18.59 4.62 5.35
C ASP A 77 -18.01 6.04 5.20
N TRP A 78 -17.87 6.49 3.95
CA TRP A 78 -17.29 7.78 3.60
C TRP A 78 -18.35 8.88 3.56
N TYR A 79 -18.68 9.44 4.73
CA TYR A 79 -19.74 10.44 4.93
C TYR A 79 -19.61 11.74 4.10
N GLU A 80 -18.44 12.10 3.57
CA GLU A 80 -18.22 13.40 2.89
C GLU A 80 -17.39 13.35 1.58
N THR A 81 -16.84 12.19 1.19
CA THR A 81 -15.88 12.09 0.06
C THR A 81 -16.21 10.95 -0.90
N HIS A 82 -17.46 10.83 -1.34
CA HIS A 82 -17.88 9.74 -2.22
C HIS A 82 -17.16 9.73 -3.59
N ASP A 83 -17.06 10.87 -4.28
CA ASP A 83 -16.49 10.90 -5.64
C ASP A 83 -14.97 10.60 -5.69
N PRO A 84 -14.10 11.18 -4.83
CA PRO A 84 -12.67 10.85 -4.84
C PRO A 84 -12.38 9.40 -4.43
N ILE A 85 -13.21 8.84 -3.54
CA ILE A 85 -13.07 7.44 -3.12
C ILE A 85 -13.50 6.49 -4.23
N ALA A 86 -14.59 6.80 -4.95
CA ALA A 86 -15.01 6.02 -6.11
C ALA A 86 -13.92 5.97 -7.19
N ALA A 87 -13.28 7.12 -7.48
CA ALA A 87 -12.16 7.18 -8.41
C ALA A 87 -10.92 6.39 -7.91
N ALA A 88 -10.62 6.46 -6.62
CA ALA A 88 -9.53 5.67 -6.03
C ALA A 88 -9.80 4.16 -6.12
N LEU A 89 -11.03 3.71 -5.86
CA LEU A 89 -11.44 2.31 -5.99
C LEU A 89 -11.34 1.83 -7.44
N GLU A 90 -11.70 2.67 -8.42
CA GLU A 90 -11.53 2.37 -9.85
C GLU A 90 -10.05 2.22 -10.22
N HIS A 91 -9.19 3.13 -9.77
CA HIS A 91 -7.75 3.05 -10.01
C HIS A 91 -7.11 1.80 -9.37
N LEU A 92 -7.54 1.44 -8.15
CA LEU A 92 -7.09 0.21 -7.50
C LEU A 92 -7.56 -1.03 -8.27
N SER A 93 -8.79 -1.05 -8.76
CA SER A 93 -9.31 -2.14 -9.58
C SER A 93 -8.53 -2.30 -10.89
N GLU A 94 -8.18 -1.20 -11.55
CA GLU A 94 -7.39 -1.24 -12.79
C GLU A 94 -5.95 -1.67 -12.52
N ALA A 95 -5.33 -1.20 -11.44
CA ALA A 95 -4.01 -1.64 -11.02
C ALA A 95 -3.97 -3.15 -10.73
N GLU A 96 -4.97 -3.68 -10.00
CA GLU A 96 -5.13 -5.12 -9.76
C GLU A 96 -5.18 -5.88 -11.09
N ARG A 97 -6.05 -5.44 -12.02
CA ARG A 97 -6.25 -6.09 -13.33
C ARG A 97 -4.95 -6.12 -14.13
N LEU A 98 -4.21 -5.01 -14.20
CA LEU A 98 -2.96 -4.91 -14.94
C LEU A 98 -1.86 -5.81 -14.36
N LEU A 99 -1.75 -5.87 -13.04
CA LEU A 99 -0.80 -6.75 -12.36
C LEU A 99 -1.11 -8.22 -12.67
N ARG A 100 -2.38 -8.64 -12.52
CA ARG A 100 -2.88 -9.99 -12.86
C ARG A 100 -2.56 -10.39 -14.29
N ALA A 101 -3.01 -9.59 -15.25
CA ALA A 101 -2.80 -9.84 -16.68
C ALA A 101 -1.30 -9.91 -17.04
N THR A 102 -0.46 -9.08 -16.42
CA THR A 102 0.99 -9.06 -16.70
C THR A 102 1.67 -10.34 -16.20
N ALA A 103 1.33 -10.83 -15.00
CA ALA A 103 1.93 -12.08 -14.53
C ALA A 103 1.45 -13.31 -15.29
N GLU A 104 0.16 -13.36 -15.66
CA GLU A 104 -0.38 -14.42 -16.51
C GLU A 104 0.36 -14.49 -17.83
N ARG A 105 0.60 -13.34 -18.47
CA ARG A 105 1.39 -13.24 -19.70
C ARG A 105 2.82 -13.73 -19.50
N LEU A 106 3.51 -13.28 -18.45
CA LEU A 106 4.88 -13.72 -18.15
C LEU A 106 4.97 -15.23 -17.86
N ASN A 107 3.97 -15.80 -17.19
CA ASN A 107 3.89 -17.24 -16.94
C ASN A 107 3.60 -18.05 -18.21
N ALA A 108 2.90 -17.46 -19.18
CA ALA A 108 2.65 -18.09 -20.48
C ALA A 108 3.86 -17.99 -21.41
N GLU A 109 4.61 -16.89 -21.37
CA GLU A 109 5.83 -16.67 -22.17
C GLU A 109 7.06 -17.43 -21.62
N GLY A 110 7.07 -17.79 -20.33
CA GLY A 110 8.14 -18.54 -19.67
C GLY A 110 8.03 -20.07 -19.78
N LYS A 111 7.08 -20.60 -20.57
CA LYS A 111 6.95 -22.02 -20.93
C LYS A 111 7.36 -22.25 -22.37
#